data_AF-A0A259PPI6-F1
#
_entry.id   AF-A0A259PPI6-F1
#
_cell.length_a   1.000
_cell.length_b   1.000
_cell.length_c   1.000
_cell.angle_alpha   90.00
_cell.angle_beta   90.00
_cell.angle_gamma   90.00
#
_symmetry.space_group_name_H-M   'P 1'
#
loop_
_entity.id
_entity.type
_entity.pdbx_description
1 polymer ?
#
loop_
_entity_poly.entity_id
_entity_poly.type
_entity_poly.pdbx_seq_one_letter_code
_entity_poly.pdbx_strand_id
1 'polypeptide(L)' 'MAQDDETTADQPEASPVPPVQPAGEEQSRVAQELLAEHVPLALLVDLVAPVVSSEEILETEGLPEETWWEAEPETPGA' A
#
# COMPACT_ATOMS: atom_id res chain seq x y z
N MET A 1 18.89 33.98 -34.64
CA MET A 1 17.42 34.06 -34.66
C MET A 1 16.95 32.64 -34.98
N ALA A 2 16.43 31.81 -34.06
CA ALA A 2 15.67 32.10 -32.84
C ALA A 2 14.48 33.04 -33.15
N GLN A 3 13.22 32.72 -32.91
CA GLN A 3 12.62 31.55 -32.23
C GLN A 3 11.50 30.98 -33.15
N ASP A 4 10.70 29.96 -32.83
CA ASP A 4 10.49 29.15 -31.61
C ASP A 4 10.33 27.66 -31.99
N ASP A 5 10.45 26.75 -31.01
CA ASP A 5 9.90 25.38 -31.05
C ASP A 5 9.05 25.25 -29.78
N GLU A 6 7.72 25.40 -29.91
CA GLU A 6 6.78 25.22 -28.80
C GLU A 6 6.60 23.72 -28.59
N THR A 7 7.62 23.08 -28.00
CA THR A 7 7.52 21.71 -27.55
C THR A 7 6.35 21.62 -26.56
N THR A 8 5.36 20.82 -26.94
CA THR A 8 4.16 20.54 -26.15
C THR A 8 4.55 20.31 -24.70
N ALA A 9 3.91 21.02 -23.78
CA ALA A 9 4.21 20.89 -22.35
C ALA A 9 4.17 19.41 -21.96
N ASP A 10 5.27 18.97 -21.36
CA ASP A 10 5.45 17.66 -20.76
C ASP A 10 4.29 17.43 -19.79
N GLN A 11 3.25 16.70 -20.23
CA GLN A 11 2.34 16.09 -19.28
C GLN A 11 3.19 15.06 -18.53
N PRO A 12 3.33 15.14 -17.20
CA PRO A 12 4.03 14.12 -16.46
C PRO A 12 3.34 12.80 -16.78
N GLU A 13 4.06 11.91 -17.45
CA GLU A 13 3.51 10.65 -17.94
C GLU A 13 2.92 9.93 -16.73
N ALA A 14 1.59 9.78 -16.71
CA ALA A 14 0.91 9.17 -15.58
C ALA A 14 1.38 7.71 -15.53
N SER A 15 2.32 7.42 -14.61
CA SER A 15 2.93 6.10 -14.45
C SER A 15 1.86 5.03 -14.60
N PRO A 16 2.02 4.08 -15.53
CA PRO A 16 0.96 3.15 -15.87
C PRO A 16 0.52 2.43 -14.61
N VAL A 17 -0.68 2.77 -14.13
CA VAL A 17 -1.27 2.13 -12.95
C VAL A 17 -1.29 0.65 -13.26
N PRO A 18 -0.59 -0.20 -12.48
CA PRO A 18 -0.49 -1.62 -12.80
C PRO A 18 -1.92 -2.18 -12.90
N PRO A 19 -2.21 -3.04 -13.89
CA PRO A 19 -3.55 -3.54 -14.10
C PRO A 19 -4.04 -4.19 -12.81
N VAL A 20 -5.11 -3.63 -12.24
CA VAL A 20 -5.78 -4.22 -11.08
C VAL A 20 -6.14 -5.67 -11.41
N GLN A 21 -5.46 -6.58 -10.71
CA GLN A 21 -5.56 -8.01 -10.95
C GLN A 21 -7.01 -8.50 -10.71
N PRO A 22 -7.46 -9.60 -11.34
CA PRO A 22 -8.84 -10.11 -11.23
C PRO A 22 -9.30 -10.46 -9.80
N ALA A 23 -8.44 -10.35 -8.80
CA ALA A 23 -8.75 -10.49 -7.38
C ALA A 23 -9.96 -9.63 -6.93
N GLY A 24 -10.20 -8.47 -7.56
CA GLY A 24 -11.32 -7.58 -7.21
C GLY A 24 -12.71 -8.20 -7.37
N GLU A 25 -12.91 -9.16 -8.29
CA GLU A 25 -14.22 -9.81 -8.48
C GLU A 25 -14.51 -10.82 -7.37
N GLU A 26 -13.54 -11.65 -7.01
CA GLU A 26 -13.65 -12.62 -5.92
C GLU A 26 -13.74 -11.91 -4.56
N GLN A 27 -12.95 -10.86 -4.35
CA GLN A 27 -13.03 -9.99 -3.16
C GLN A 27 -14.42 -9.36 -3.01
N SER A 28 -14.99 -8.83 -4.10
CA SER A 28 -16.34 -8.27 -4.10
C SER A 28 -17.41 -9.31 -3.77
N ARG A 29 -17.23 -10.55 -4.23
CA ARG A 29 -18.12 -11.67 -3.89
C ARG A 29 -18.03 -12.05 -2.41
N VAL A 30 -16.83 -12.25 -1.88
CA VAL A 30 -16.61 -12.59 -0.46
C VAL A 30 -17.17 -11.48 0.45
N ALA A 31 -16.98 -10.21 0.10
CA ALA A 31 -17.57 -9.09 0.81
C ALA A 31 -19.12 -9.13 0.82
N GLN A 32 -19.76 -9.51 -0.29
CA GLN A 32 -21.22 -9.67 -0.35
C GLN A 32 -21.71 -10.84 0.51
N GLU A 33 -20.99 -11.96 0.53
CA GLU A 33 -21.32 -13.12 1.37
C GLU A 33 -21.19 -12.76 2.87
N LEU A 34 -20.12 -12.06 3.28
CA LEU A 34 -19.94 -11.56 4.65
C LEU A 34 -20.99 -10.52 5.07
N LEU A 35 -21.44 -9.66 4.14
CA LEU A 35 -22.54 -8.72 4.39
C LEU A 35 -23.88 -9.43 4.61
N ALA A 36 -24.15 -10.53 3.91
CA ALA A 36 -25.34 -11.35 4.14
C ALA A 36 -25.30 -12.02 5.53
N GLU A 37 -24.12 -12.43 6.00
CA GLU A 37 -23.87 -12.92 7.36
C GLU A 37 -23.79 -11.80 8.43
N HIS A 38 -24.19 -10.58 8.08
CA HIS A 38 -24.25 -9.40 8.98
C HIS A 38 -22.89 -8.99 9.58
N VAL A 39 -21.77 -9.30 8.92
CA VAL A 39 -20.45 -8.82 9.31
C VAL A 39 -20.40 -7.28 9.15
N PRO A 40 -19.98 -6.52 10.18
CA PRO A 40 -19.87 -5.07 10.09
C PRO A 40 -18.98 -4.61 8.93
N LEU A 41 -19.43 -3.61 8.16
CA LEU A 41 -18.66 -2.97 7.08
C LEU A 41 -17.23 -2.59 7.49
N ALA A 42 -17.04 -2.16 8.75
CA ALA A 42 -15.75 -1.78 9.30
C ALA A 42 -14.72 -2.92 9.36
N LEU A 43 -15.15 -4.19 9.37
CA LEU A 43 -14.27 -5.37 9.41
C LEU A 43 -14.01 -5.97 8.02
N LEU A 44 -14.77 -5.58 6.99
CA LEU A 44 -14.62 -6.18 5.66
C LEU A 44 -13.29 -5.82 5.00
N VAL A 45 -12.73 -4.64 5.30
CA VAL A 45 -11.41 -4.25 4.80
C VAL A 45 -10.35 -5.24 5.27
N ASP A 46 -10.30 -5.53 6.57
CA ASP A 46 -9.31 -6.44 7.17
C ASP A 46 -9.47 -7.90 6.71
N LEU A 47 -10.70 -8.32 6.35
CA LEU A 47 -11.02 -9.69 5.95
C LEU A 47 -10.89 -9.94 4.44
N VAL A 48 -10.94 -8.90 3.61
CA VAL A 48 -11.04 -9.01 2.15
C VAL A 48 -9.85 -8.35 1.44
N ALA A 49 -9.12 -7.44 2.09
CA ALA A 49 -7.90 -6.87 1.53
C ALA A 49 -6.84 -7.96 1.28
N PRO A 50 -6.05 -7.88 0.19
CA PRO A 50 -4.93 -8.78 -0.02
C PRO A 50 -3.89 -8.56 1.08
N VAL A 51 -3.58 -9.61 1.83
CA VAL A 51 -2.56 -9.60 2.90
C VAL A 51 -1.20 -9.93 2.32
N VAL A 52 -0.24 -9.01 2.47
CA VAL A 52 1.18 -9.23 2.15
C VAL A 52 1.86 -9.85 3.38
N SER A 53 2.85 -10.73 3.16
CA SER A 53 3.60 -11.31 4.29
C SER A 53 4.55 -10.28 4.92
N SER A 54 4.78 -10.37 6.23
CA SER A 54 5.74 -9.48 6.91
C SER A 54 7.17 -9.65 6.39
N GLU A 55 7.52 -10.83 5.87
CA GLU A 55 8.81 -11.11 5.24
C GLU A 55 8.97 -10.36 3.92
N GLU A 56 7.96 -10.42 3.04
CA GLU A 56 7.93 -9.69 1.76
C GLU A 56 7.92 -8.16 1.95
N ILE A 57 7.26 -7.66 3.00
CA ILE A 57 7.30 -6.24 3.39
C ILE A 57 8.74 -5.85 3.80
N LEU A 58 9.39 -6.64 4.67
CA LEU A 58 10.76 -6.37 5.10
C LEU A 58 11.79 -6.49 3.96
N GLU A 59 11.59 -7.38 2.99
CA GLU A 59 12.43 -7.47 1.79
C GLU A 59 12.25 -6.26 0.86
N THR A 60 11.05 -5.69 0.78
CA THR A 60 10.71 -4.59 -0.13
C THR A 60 11.01 -3.21 0.45
N GLU A 61 10.67 -3.00 1.73
CA GLU A 61 10.75 -1.71 2.41
C GLU A 61 11.99 -1.60 3.34
N GLY A 62 12.54 -2.74 3.78
CA GLY A 62 13.66 -2.79 4.72
C GLY A 62 13.24 -2.64 6.19
N LEU A 63 14.22 -2.37 7.05
CA LEU A 63 13.97 -1.94 8.44
C LEU A 63 13.68 -0.42 8.46
N PRO A 64 12.82 0.07 9.37
CA PRO A 64 12.62 1.51 9.52
C PRO A 64 13.90 2.20 10.00
N GLU A 65 14.04 3.49 9.67
CA GLU A 65 15.17 4.32 10.08
C GLU A 65 15.28 4.48 11.61
N GLU A 66 14.14 4.43 12.32
CA GLU A 66 14.05 4.51 13.78
C GLU A 66 13.30 3.29 14.35
N THR A 67 13.99 2.49 15.17
CA THR A 67 13.47 1.26 15.78
C THR A 67 12.80 1.51 17.13
N TRP A 68 11.59 2.09 17.13
CA TRP A 68 10.85 2.46 18.35
C TRP A 68 10.60 1.32 19.37
N TRP A 69 10.76 0.06 18.96
CA TRP A 69 10.62 -1.13 19.80
C TRP A 69 11.92 -1.55 20.50
N GLU A 70 13.08 -1.02 20.09
CA GLU A 70 14.34 -1.24 20.80
C GLU A 70 14.36 -0.30 22.00
N ALA A 71 14.36 -0.88 23.21
CA ALA A 71 14.58 -0.08 24.41
C ALA A 71 15.97 0.55 24.31
N GLU A 72 16.06 1.88 24.41
CA GLU A 72 17.35 2.56 24.45
C GLU A 72 18.20 1.93 25.56
N PRO A 73 19.49 1.62 25.31
CA PRO A 73 20.33 0.99 26.30
C PRO A 73 20.48 1.94 27.49
N GLU A 74 19.83 1.60 28.62
CA GLU A 74 19.80 2.45 29.80
C GLU A 74 21.22 2.79 30.23
N THR A 75 21.64 4.03 29.98
CA THR A 75 22.99 4.51 30.33
C THR A 75 23.07 4.60 31.85
N PRO A 76 23.83 3.71 32.53
CA PRO A 76 23.81 3.66 33.97
C PRO A 76 24.74 4.74 34.53
N GLY A 77 24.18 5.91 34.78
CA GLY A 77 24.75 6.94 35.65
C GLY A 77 25.09 8.28 35.00
N ALA A 78 24.43 9.33 35.49
CA ALA A 78 24.89 10.71 35.52
C ALA A 78 24.47 11.32 36.87
#